data_AF-A0A3P7F2D9-F1
#
_entry.id   AF-A0A3P7F2D9-F1
#
_cell.length_a   1.000
_cell.length_b   1.000
_cell.length_c   1.000
_cell.angle_alpha   90.00
_cell.angle_beta   90.00
_cell.angle_gamma   90.00
#
_symmetry.space_group_name_H-M   'P 1'
#
loop_
_entity.id
_entity.type
_entity.pdbx_description
1 polymer ?
#
loop_
_entity_poly.entity_id
_entity_poly.type
_entity_poly.pdbx_seq_one_letter_code
_entity_poly.pdbx_strand_id
1 'polypeptide(L)'
;MGIIGSKEDNDKKRKKACKKISKEDILELESKTYFTKKELRKWYKDFIKDYPAGELRMEEFHNIYKQFFPNGDPTKFATFVFNVFDSNKVSN
;
A
#
# COMPACT_ATOMS: atom_id res chain seq x y z
N MET A 1 -10.33 -36.60 -15.56
CA MET A 1 -10.90 -36.17 -14.27
C MET A 1 -10.32 -34.80 -13.91
N GLY A 2 -11.11 -33.73 -13.98
CA GLY A 2 -10.65 -32.38 -13.63
C GLY A 2 -10.62 -32.18 -12.12
N ILE A 3 -9.52 -31.65 -11.59
CA ILE A 3 -9.39 -31.29 -10.18
C ILE A 3 -10.23 -30.04 -9.94
N ILE A 4 -11.35 -30.21 -9.24
CA ILE A 4 -12.19 -29.12 -8.74
C ILE A 4 -11.41 -28.45 -7.62
N GLY A 5 -10.72 -27.35 -7.93
CA GLY A 5 -10.21 -26.43 -6.91
C GLY A 5 -11.38 -25.97 -6.05
N SER A 6 -11.32 -26.29 -4.75
CA SER A 6 -12.38 -26.02 -3.79
C SER A 6 -12.60 -24.52 -3.63
N LYS A 7 -13.87 -24.14 -3.50
CA LYS A 7 -14.33 -22.75 -3.27
C LYS A 7 -13.66 -22.10 -2.05
N GLU A 8 -13.20 -22.91 -1.09
CA GLU A 8 -12.55 -22.48 0.15
C GLU A 8 -11.14 -21.89 -0.04
N ASP A 9 -10.35 -22.37 -1.00
CA ASP A 9 -9.00 -21.84 -1.22
C ASP A 9 -9.04 -20.44 -1.86
N ASN A 10 -10.04 -20.18 -2.71
CA ASN A 10 -10.30 -18.85 -3.24
C ASN A 10 -10.78 -17.87 -2.16
N ASP A 11 -11.60 -18.31 -1.21
CA ASP A 11 -12.07 -17.46 -0.11
C ASP A 11 -10.98 -17.18 0.93
N LYS A 12 -10.07 -18.13 1.22
CA LYS A 12 -8.90 -17.87 2.10
C LYS A 12 -7.94 -16.88 1.45
N LYS A 13 -7.71 -16.97 0.14
CA LYS A 13 -6.87 -16.01 -0.61
C LYS A 13 -7.50 -14.61 -0.63
N ARG A 14 -8.84 -14.51 -0.75
CA ARG A 14 -9.60 -13.25 -0.66
C ARG A 14 -9.65 -12.65 0.75
N LYS A 15 -9.75 -13.47 1.80
CA LYS A 15 -9.80 -13.01 3.20
C LYS A 15 -8.46 -12.46 3.71
N LYS A 16 -7.33 -12.98 3.22
CA LYS A 16 -6.00 -12.41 3.52
C LYS A 16 -5.82 -11.01 2.90
N ALA A 17 -6.44 -10.75 1.75
CA ALA A 17 -6.32 -9.50 1.00
C ALA A 17 -7.27 -8.36 1.46
N CYS A 18 -7.87 -8.44 2.65
CA CYS A 18 -8.80 -7.42 3.13
C CYS A 18 -8.67 -7.19 4.64
N LYS A 19 -7.43 -7.02 5.14
CA LYS A 19 -7.22 -6.47 6.48
C LYS A 19 -7.80 -5.06 6.48
N LYS A 20 -8.86 -4.79 7.25
CA LYS A 20 -9.40 -3.43 7.39
C LYS A 20 -8.40 -2.57 8.15
N ILE A 21 -8.19 -1.33 7.72
CA ILE A 21 -7.43 -0.32 8.50
C ILE A 21 -8.09 -0.14 9.87
N SER A 22 -7.28 -0.08 10.92
CA SER A 22 -7.78 -0.02 12.29
C SER A 22 -8.46 1.31 12.59
N LYS A 23 -9.26 1.39 13.66
CA LYS A 23 -9.85 2.67 14.07
C LYS A 23 -8.78 3.64 14.56
N GLU A 24 -7.73 3.13 15.20
CA GLU A 24 -6.61 3.91 15.74
C GLU A 24 -5.82 4.57 14.60
N ASP A 25 -5.41 3.78 13.58
CA ASP A 25 -4.67 4.30 12.43
C ASP A 25 -5.48 5.36 11.68
N ILE A 26 -6.80 5.17 11.58
CA ILE A 26 -7.69 6.17 10.97
C ILE A 26 -7.68 7.47 11.77
N LEU A 27 -7.81 7.42 13.10
CA LEU A 27 -7.79 8.61 13.95
C LEU A 27 -6.44 9.32 13.87
N GLU A 28 -5.35 8.56 13.87
CA GLU A 28 -4.00 9.09 13.70
C GLU A 28 -3.85 9.79 12.34
N LEU A 29 -4.26 9.14 11.26
CA LEU A 29 -4.20 9.71 9.91
C LEU A 29 -5.11 10.94 9.76
N GLU A 30 -6.31 10.94 10.34
CA GLU A 30 -7.18 12.12 10.38
C GLU A 30 -6.53 13.28 11.14
N SER A 31 -5.75 13.00 12.19
CA SER A 31 -5.05 14.05 12.96
C SER A 31 -3.81 14.63 12.25
N LYS A 32 -3.21 13.87 11.32
CA LYS A 32 -1.96 14.23 10.63
C LYS A 32 -2.15 14.70 9.19
N THR A 33 -3.37 14.57 8.65
CA THR A 33 -3.66 14.86 7.24
C THR A 33 -4.95 15.65 7.11
N TYR A 34 -5.20 16.20 5.92
CA TYR A 34 -6.44 16.92 5.62
C TYR A 34 -7.54 16.02 5.04
N PHE A 35 -7.42 14.70 5.21
CA PHE A 35 -8.37 13.73 4.67
C PHE A 35 -9.40 13.33 5.72
N THR A 36 -10.65 13.19 5.28
CA THR A 36 -11.72 12.63 6.10
C THR A 36 -11.54 11.12 6.30
N LYS A 37 -12.13 10.57 7.36
CA LYS A 37 -12.29 9.13 7.58
C LYS A 37 -12.75 8.34 6.34
N LYS A 38 -13.66 8.91 5.55
CA LYS A 38 -14.22 8.26 4.36
C LYS A 38 -13.17 8.18 3.26
N GLU A 39 -12.41 9.25 3.06
CA GLU A 39 -11.32 9.29 2.08
C GLU A 39 -10.19 8.35 2.48
N LEU A 40 -9.75 8.37 3.73
CA LEU A 40 -8.69 7.48 4.24
C LEU A 40 -9.05 5.99 4.06
N ARG A 41 -10.30 5.61 4.34
CA ARG A 41 -10.78 4.25 4.07
C ARG A 41 -10.77 3.89 2.60
N LYS A 42 -11.09 4.84 1.72
CA LYS A 42 -11.04 4.63 0.27
C LYS A 42 -9.60 4.46 -0.19
N TRP A 43 -8.71 5.38 0.19
CA TRP A 43 -7.28 5.31 -0.10
C TRP A 43 -6.66 3.99 0.34
N TYR A 44 -6.95 3.56 1.57
CA TYR A 44 -6.46 2.28 2.08
C TYR A 44 -7.04 1.07 1.31
N LYS A 45 -8.33 1.12 0.94
CA LYS A 45 -8.94 0.06 0.12
C LYS A 45 -8.26 -0.03 -1.26
N ASP A 46 -8.02 1.11 -1.90
CA ASP A 46 -7.37 1.18 -3.21
C ASP A 46 -5.90 0.72 -3.09
N PHE A 47 -5.20 1.11 -2.03
CA PHE A 47 -3.85 0.64 -1.71
C PHE A 47 -3.77 -0.89 -1.57
N ILE A 48 -4.64 -1.51 -0.76
CA ILE A 48 -4.64 -2.97 -0.58
C ILE A 48 -5.06 -3.72 -1.85
N LYS A 49 -5.88 -3.09 -2.71
CA LYS A 49 -6.24 -3.67 -4.00
C LYS A 49 -5.02 -3.80 -4.91
N ASP A 50 -4.18 -2.77 -4.96
CA ASP A 50 -2.99 -2.73 -5.83
C ASP A 50 -1.78 -3.42 -5.19
N TYR A 51 -1.69 -3.39 -3.86
CA TYR A 51 -0.63 -3.98 -3.04
C TYR A 51 -1.20 -4.95 -1.99
N PRO A 52 -1.62 -6.18 -2.37
CA PRO A 52 -2.32 -7.10 -1.48
C PRO A 52 -1.56 -7.53 -0.21
N ALA A 53 -0.23 -7.42 -0.22
CA ALA A 53 0.61 -7.67 0.95
C ALA A 53 0.53 -6.56 2.00
N GLY A 54 0.07 -5.36 1.61
CA GLY A 54 0.10 -4.15 2.44
C GLY A 54 1.45 -3.43 2.44
N GLU A 55 2.33 -3.75 1.49
CA GLU A 55 3.70 -3.23 1.38
C GLU A 55 3.93 -2.66 -0.02
N LEU A 56 4.66 -1.54 -0.08
CA LEU A 56 5.08 -0.87 -1.31
C LEU A 56 6.61 -0.87 -1.35
N ARG A 57 7.22 -1.51 -2.34
CA ARG A 57 8.68 -1.63 -2.43
C ARG A 57 9.30 -0.37 -3.03
N MET A 58 10.59 -0.15 -2.76
CA MET A 58 11.32 1.03 -3.27
C MET A 58 11.23 1.17 -4.80
N GLU A 59 11.36 0.07 -5.55
CA GLU A 59 11.26 0.08 -7.02
C GLU A 59 9.86 0.52 -7.51
N GLU A 60 8.81 0.08 -6.83
CA GLU A 60 7.43 0.45 -7.14
C GLU A 60 7.18 1.92 -6.79
N PHE A 61 7.73 2.38 -5.66
CA PHE A 61 7.68 3.78 -5.23
C PHE A 61 8.38 4.71 -6.22
N HIS A 62 9.55 4.31 -6.76
CA HIS A 62 10.24 5.06 -7.81
C HIS A 62 9.38 5.20 -9.07
N ASN A 63 8.69 4.14 -9.48
CA ASN A 63 7.83 4.17 -10.66
C ASN A 63 6.66 5.15 -10.47
N ILE A 64 6.07 5.21 -9.27
CA ILE A 64 5.04 6.20 -8.94
C ILE A 64 5.59 7.62 -9.10
N TYR A 65 6.76 7.92 -8.51
CA TYR A 65 7.35 9.26 -8.62
C TYR A 65 7.70 9.64 -10.06
N LYS A 66 8.22 8.70 -10.86
CA LYS A 66 8.50 8.94 -12.30
C LYS A 66 7.26 9.37 -13.08
N GLN A 67 6.07 8.88 -12.72
CA GLN A 67 4.82 9.29 -13.36
C GLN A 67 4.46 10.76 -13.04
N PHE A 68 4.81 11.27 -11.86
CA PHE A 68 4.55 12.65 -11.47
C PHE A 68 5.61 13.64 -11.99
N PHE A 69 6.83 13.17 -12.26
CA PHE A 69 7.95 13.97 -12.74
C PHE A 69 8.42 13.51 -14.13
N PRO A 70 7.60 13.66 -15.20
CA PRO A 70 7.88 13.08 -16.52
C PRO A 70 9.16 13.60 -17.18
N ASN A 71 9.60 14.80 -16.80
CA ASN A 71 10.78 15.48 -17.38
C ASN A 71 11.96 15.57 -16.38
N GLY A 72 11.92 14.85 -15.26
CA GLY A 72 12.96 14.88 -14.23
C GLY A 72 13.41 13.49 -13.82
N ASP A 73 14.50 13.42 -13.03
CA ASP A 73 14.90 12.19 -12.34
C ASP A 73 14.55 12.28 -10.85
N PRO A 74 13.40 11.73 -10.43
CA PRO A 74 12.99 11.79 -9.03
C PRO A 74 13.69 10.72 -8.17
N THR A 75 14.58 9.88 -8.71
CA THR A 75 15.10 8.69 -8.01
C THR A 75 15.69 9.03 -6.65
N LYS A 76 16.56 10.05 -6.56
CA LYS A 76 17.17 10.46 -5.28
C LYS A 76 16.14 10.97 -4.27
N PHE A 77 15.17 11.76 -4.75
CA PHE A 77 14.12 12.30 -3.90
C PHE A 77 13.18 11.20 -3.42
N ALA A 78 12.75 10.31 -4.30
CA ALA A 78 11.91 9.17 -3.98
C ALA A 78 12.60 8.23 -2.99
N THR A 79 13.89 7.93 -3.15
CA THR A 79 14.66 7.16 -2.17
C THR A 79 14.73 7.86 -0.82
N PHE A 80 14.95 9.18 -0.79
CA PHE A 80 14.97 9.94 0.46
C PHE A 80 13.62 9.86 1.19
N VAL A 81 12.52 10.12 0.48
CA VAL A 81 11.17 10.05 1.05
C VAL A 81 10.85 8.63 1.52
N PHE A 82 11.19 7.60 0.74
CA PHE A 82 10.99 6.20 1.12
C PHE A 82 11.69 5.88 2.44
N ASN A 83 12.97 6.26 2.57
CA ASN A 83 13.78 5.99 3.76
C ASN A 83 13.30 6.74 5.02
N VAL A 84 12.55 7.84 4.87
CA VAL A 84 11.93 8.56 5.99
C VAL A 84 10.73 7.78 6.55
N PHE A 85 9.96 7.12 5.69
CA PHE A 85 8.76 6.38 6.09
C PHE A 85 9.01 4.88 6.33
N ASP A 86 10.12 4.33 5.83
CA ASP A 86 10.44 2.93 5.99
C ASP A 86 10.81 2.61 7.45
N SER A 87 9.82 2.06 8.16
CA SER A 87 9.98 1.55 9.53
C SER A 87 10.66 0.18 9.55
N ASN A 88 10.65 -0.54 8.41
CA ASN A 88 11.30 -1.82 8.22
C ASN A 88 12.62 -1.61 7.51
N LYS A 89 13.57 -0.95 8.18
CA LYS A 89 14.95 -0.85 7.68
C LYS A 89 15.55 -2.25 7.61
N VAL A 90 15.32 -2.95 6.52
CA VAL A 90 16.10 -4.14 6.19
C VAL A 90 17.48 -3.60 5.84
N SER A 91 18.38 -3.63 6.81
CA SER A 91 19.80 -3.38 6.57
C SER A 91 20.26 -4.33 5.47
N ASN A 92 20.66 -3.78 4.32
CA ASN A 92 21.57 -4.49 3.42
C ASN A 92 22.96 -4.57 4.06
#